data_AF-A0A1I2J2K6-F1
#
_entry.id   AF-A0A1I2J2K6-F1
#
_cell.length_a   1.000
_cell.length_b   1.000
_cell.length_c   1.000
_cell.angle_alpha   90.00
_cell.angle_beta   90.00
_cell.angle_gamma   90.00
#
_symmetry.space_group_name_H-M   'P 1'
#
loop_
_entity.id
_entity.type
_entity.pdbx_description
1 polymer ?
#
loop_
_entity_poly.entity_id
_entity_poly.type
_entity_poly.pdbx_seq_one_letter_code
_entity_poly.pdbx_strand_id
1 'polypeptide(L)'
;MRKWVFILIAVLVGLVVLHKWRQRPPPPAAGVLVTGAPMQEDIAGGTRLQLGQVTLVTRARFELTARVLSREDYRFDAGASLVPVDLALGWGPMSDSAVLDKISISQANRFYYWHVDDFPIPRRDIETSSANMHMIPADDAVHRALDRVRPGEVIHLRGFLVDASRPDGWQWHTSMSRDDTGNGACELVYVEDIGEASH
;
A
#
# COMPACT_ATOMS: atom_id res chain seq x y z
N MET A 1 12.22 -32.57 -32.61
CA MET A 1 11.01 -31.89 -32.08
C MET A 1 11.24 -31.22 -30.74
N ARG A 2 11.77 -31.92 -29.71
CA ARG A 2 11.95 -31.37 -28.35
C ARG A 2 12.87 -30.13 -28.24
N LYS A 3 13.94 -30.04 -29.04
CA LYS A 3 14.87 -28.88 -29.05
C LYS A 3 14.21 -27.59 -29.57
N TRP A 4 13.35 -27.71 -30.57
CA TRP A 4 12.63 -26.57 -31.15
C TRP A 4 11.59 -26.00 -30.18
N VAL A 5 10.96 -26.85 -29.36
CA VAL A 5 10.04 -26.43 -28.29
C VAL A 5 10.77 -25.59 -27.23
N PHE A 6 11.98 -26.00 -26.80
CA PHE A 6 12.76 -25.22 -25.84
C PHE A 6 13.22 -23.87 -26.38
N ILE A 7 13.63 -23.81 -27.65
CA ILE A 7 13.98 -22.55 -28.31
C ILE A 7 12.77 -21.62 -28.37
N LEU A 8 11.60 -22.16 -28.72
CA LEU A 8 10.37 -21.38 -28.83
C LEU A 8 9.92 -20.84 -27.47
N ILE A 9 10.03 -21.63 -26.39
CA ILE A 9 9.77 -21.19 -25.02
C ILE A 9 10.77 -20.10 -24.60
N ALA A 10 12.07 -20.28 -24.85
CA ALA A 10 13.08 -19.29 -24.49
C ALA A 10 12.86 -17.95 -25.22
N VAL A 11 12.46 -18.00 -26.50
CA VAL A 11 12.09 -16.80 -27.27
C VAL A 11 10.84 -16.14 -26.68
N LEU A 12 9.81 -16.93 -26.33
CA LEU A 12 8.57 -16.40 -25.74
C LEU A 12 8.83 -15.75 -24.37
N VAL A 13 9.64 -16.38 -23.52
CA VAL A 13 10.10 -15.81 -22.25
C VAL A 13 10.92 -14.54 -22.50
N GLY A 14 11.85 -14.56 -23.45
CA GLY A 14 12.64 -13.38 -23.82
C GLY A 14 11.77 -12.21 -24.30
N LEU A 15 10.75 -12.48 -25.12
CA LEU A 15 9.79 -11.47 -25.60
C LEU A 15 8.94 -10.92 -24.45
N VAL A 16 8.46 -11.77 -23.53
CA VAL A 16 7.71 -11.34 -22.33
C VAL A 16 8.58 -10.48 -21.42
N VAL A 17 9.84 -10.87 -21.19
CA VAL A 17 10.80 -10.09 -20.40
C VAL A 17 11.07 -8.75 -21.06
N LEU A 18 11.35 -8.73 -22.37
CA LEU A 18 11.62 -7.49 -23.12
C LEU A 18 10.40 -6.56 -23.12
N HIS A 19 9.20 -7.12 -23.28
CA HIS A 19 7.95 -6.37 -23.25
C HIS A 19 7.71 -5.75 -21.87
N LYS A 20 7.88 -6.53 -20.80
CA LYS A 20 7.80 -6.00 -19.42
C LYS A 20 8.87 -4.95 -19.13
N TRP A 21 10.08 -5.10 -19.66
CA TRP A 21 11.16 -4.14 -19.48
C TRP A 21 10.87 -2.82 -20.18
N ARG A 22 10.30 -2.87 -21.40
CA ARG A 22 9.88 -1.68 -22.16
C ARG A 22 8.69 -0.94 -21.54
N GLN A 23 7.85 -1.64 -20.78
CA GLN A 23 6.72 -1.05 -20.06
C GLN A 23 7.08 -0.55 -18.66
N ARG A 24 8.36 -0.62 -18.25
CA ARG A 24 8.78 0.01 -17.00
C ARG A 24 8.69 1.52 -17.17
N PRO A 25 7.95 2.22 -16.30
CA PRO A 25 8.02 3.67 -16.26
C PRO A 25 9.48 4.11 -16.11
N PRO A 26 9.89 5.25 -16.70
CA PRO A 26 11.18 5.84 -16.37
C PRO A 26 11.27 6.06 -14.85
N PRO A 27 12.47 5.96 -14.26
CA PRO A 27 12.63 6.30 -12.84
C PRO A 27 12.09 7.72 -12.62
N PRO A 28 11.29 7.94 -11.57
CA PRO A 28 10.82 9.29 -11.26
C PRO A 28 12.02 10.21 -11.09
N ALA A 29 11.90 11.45 -11.58
CA ALA A 29 12.93 12.46 -11.42
C ALA A 29 13.36 12.58 -9.94
N ALA A 30 14.64 12.80 -9.69
CA ALA A 30 15.17 12.93 -8.34
C ALA A 30 14.46 14.07 -7.58
N GLY A 31 14.17 13.84 -6.30
CA GLY A 31 13.45 14.79 -5.44
C GLY A 31 12.18 14.22 -4.84
N VAL A 32 11.70 14.90 -3.79
CA VAL A 32 10.45 14.60 -3.09
C VAL A 32 9.26 14.78 -4.03
N LEU A 33 8.49 13.71 -4.26
CA LEU A 33 7.32 13.71 -5.14
C LEU A 33 6.04 14.10 -4.41
N VAL A 34 5.98 13.83 -3.11
CA VAL A 34 4.81 14.08 -2.26
C VAL A 34 5.28 14.81 -1.02
N THR A 35 4.82 16.03 -0.81
CA THR A 35 5.25 16.86 0.33
C THR A 35 4.33 16.76 1.55
N GLY A 36 3.05 16.46 1.35
CA GLY A 36 2.05 16.40 2.42
C GLY A 36 2.02 15.05 3.14
N ALA A 37 1.90 15.10 4.47
CA ALA A 37 1.56 13.93 5.28
C ALA A 37 0.06 13.56 5.11
N PRO A 38 -0.36 12.33 5.47
CA PRO A 38 -1.77 11.95 5.46
C PRO A 38 -2.63 12.93 6.27
N MET A 39 -3.76 13.34 5.70
CA MET A 39 -4.79 14.08 6.42
C MET A 39 -5.66 13.10 7.20
N GLN A 40 -5.80 13.36 8.50
CA GLN A 40 -6.62 12.57 9.42
C GLN A 40 -7.49 13.51 10.23
N GLU A 41 -8.80 13.32 10.17
CA GLU A 41 -9.78 14.07 10.98
C GLU A 41 -10.63 13.10 11.78
N ASP A 42 -10.50 13.13 13.10
CA ASP A 42 -11.17 12.22 14.02
C ASP A 42 -12.70 12.38 13.96
N ILE A 43 -13.41 11.25 13.93
CA ILE A 43 -14.87 11.20 13.88
C ILE A 43 -15.41 10.77 15.25
N ALA A 44 -16.07 11.71 15.93
CA ALA A 44 -16.77 11.40 17.17
C ALA A 44 -17.97 10.47 16.91
N GLY A 45 -18.01 9.33 17.60
CA GLY A 45 -19.18 8.44 17.59
C GLY A 45 -19.35 7.51 16.39
N GLY A 46 -18.44 7.58 15.39
CA GLY A 46 -18.19 6.60 14.31
C GLY A 46 -19.40 5.94 13.63
N THR A 47 -19.53 6.10 12.31
CA THR A 47 -20.55 5.38 11.53
C THR A 47 -20.20 3.90 11.43
N ARG A 48 -21.22 3.03 11.54
CA ARG A 48 -21.09 1.59 11.33
C ARG A 48 -21.42 1.22 9.89
N LEU A 49 -20.53 0.50 9.23
CA LEU A 49 -20.72 -0.05 7.89
C LEU A 49 -20.75 -1.58 7.97
N GLN A 50 -21.65 -2.22 7.24
CA GLN A 50 -21.79 -3.68 7.24
C GLN A 50 -21.28 -4.25 5.92
N LEU A 51 -20.24 -5.09 5.99
CA LEU A 51 -19.68 -5.83 4.86
C LEU A 51 -19.84 -7.33 5.11
N GLY A 52 -20.95 -7.89 4.66
CA GLY A 52 -21.31 -9.28 4.96
C GLY A 52 -21.40 -9.50 6.47
N GLN A 53 -20.53 -10.33 7.04
CA GLN A 53 -20.45 -10.61 8.49
C GLN A 53 -19.51 -9.66 9.25
N VAL A 54 -18.79 -8.77 8.55
CA VAL A 54 -17.88 -7.80 9.17
C VAL A 54 -18.60 -6.48 9.41
N THR A 55 -18.48 -5.97 10.63
CA THR A 55 -18.88 -4.62 11.00
C THR A 55 -17.64 -3.73 11.04
N LEU A 56 -17.63 -2.68 10.22
CA LEU A 56 -16.63 -1.62 10.29
C LEU A 56 -17.18 -0.46 11.09
N VAL A 57 -16.33 0.20 11.88
CA VAL A 57 -16.69 1.44 12.59
C VAL A 57 -15.67 2.51 12.22
N THR A 58 -16.13 3.62 11.64
CA THR A 58 -15.25 4.72 11.27
C THR A 58 -14.64 5.38 12.50
N ARG A 59 -13.37 5.77 12.37
CA ARG A 59 -12.56 6.40 13.42
C ARG A 59 -12.06 7.77 13.01
N ALA A 60 -11.65 7.93 11.75
CA ALA A 60 -11.27 9.21 11.18
C ALA A 60 -11.56 9.24 9.68
N ARG A 61 -11.85 10.43 9.16
CA ARG A 61 -11.73 10.69 7.72
C ARG A 61 -10.25 10.68 7.37
N PHE A 62 -9.90 9.98 6.30
CA PHE A 62 -8.53 9.75 5.90
C PHE A 62 -8.32 10.08 4.42
N GLU A 63 -7.29 10.86 4.14
CA GLU A 63 -6.92 11.25 2.79
C GLU A 63 -5.40 11.33 2.67
N LEU A 64 -4.86 10.78 1.57
CA LEU A 64 -3.42 10.67 1.39
C LEU A 64 -3.08 10.75 -0.09
N THR A 65 -2.07 11.55 -0.41
CA THR A 65 -1.27 11.36 -1.61
C THR A 65 0.04 10.71 -1.19
N ALA A 66 0.45 9.61 -1.81
CA ALA A 66 1.69 8.91 -1.43
C ALA A 66 2.31 8.16 -2.60
N ARG A 67 3.61 7.93 -2.53
CA ARG A 67 4.32 6.99 -3.39
C ARG A 67 4.14 5.58 -2.88
N VAL A 68 3.81 4.65 -3.77
CA VAL A 68 3.74 3.22 -3.47
C VAL A 68 5.15 2.66 -3.40
N LEU A 69 5.56 2.22 -2.22
CA LEU A 69 6.90 1.67 -1.97
C LEU A 69 6.92 0.17 -2.24
N SER A 70 5.88 -0.53 -1.80
CA SER A 70 5.68 -1.97 -2.00
C SER A 70 4.20 -2.30 -1.97
N ARG A 71 3.86 -3.46 -2.51
CA ARG A 71 2.50 -4.03 -2.52
C ARG A 71 2.58 -5.51 -2.18
N GLU A 72 1.67 -5.98 -1.34
CA GLU A 72 1.45 -7.41 -1.10
C GLU A 72 -0.04 -7.76 -1.26
N ASP A 73 -0.32 -8.82 -2.03
CA ASP A 73 -1.68 -9.29 -2.31
C ASP A 73 -2.02 -10.54 -1.49
N TYR A 74 -3.17 -10.54 -0.83
CA TYR A 74 -3.59 -11.62 0.05
C TYR A 74 -4.85 -12.31 -0.50
N ARG A 75 -4.80 -13.65 -0.57
CA ARG A 75 -5.93 -14.47 -1.06
C ARG A 75 -6.36 -15.57 -0.11
N PHE A 76 -5.50 -15.95 0.83
CA PHE A 76 -5.65 -17.21 1.56
C PHE A 76 -5.70 -17.07 3.08
N ASP A 77 -5.40 -15.89 3.62
CA ASP A 77 -5.48 -15.69 5.07
C ASP A 77 -6.90 -15.30 5.52
N ALA A 78 -7.13 -15.31 6.84
CA ALA A 78 -8.44 -15.06 7.44
C ALA A 78 -8.99 -13.63 7.21
N GLY A 79 -8.09 -12.68 6.90
CA GLY A 79 -8.39 -11.29 6.64
C GLY A 79 -8.52 -10.95 5.16
N ALA A 80 -8.07 -11.82 4.26
CA ALA A 80 -7.92 -11.56 2.82
C ALA A 80 -9.23 -11.17 2.12
N SER A 81 -10.37 -11.67 2.58
CA SER A 81 -11.68 -11.29 2.04
C SER A 81 -12.08 -9.84 2.39
N LEU A 82 -11.54 -9.30 3.48
CA LEU A 82 -11.77 -7.91 3.91
C LEU A 82 -10.65 -6.99 3.42
N VAL A 83 -9.40 -7.43 3.57
CA VAL A 83 -8.18 -6.70 3.21
C VAL A 83 -7.43 -7.51 2.14
N PRO A 84 -7.80 -7.37 0.86
CA PRO A 84 -7.16 -8.10 -0.24
C PRO A 84 -5.75 -7.62 -0.55
N VAL A 85 -5.39 -6.37 -0.19
CA VAL A 85 -4.09 -5.79 -0.50
C VAL A 85 -3.57 -4.93 0.66
N ASP A 86 -2.27 -5.04 0.91
CA ASP A 86 -1.53 -4.10 1.75
C ASP A 86 -0.60 -3.26 0.88
N LEU A 87 -0.53 -1.95 1.17
CA LEU A 87 0.37 -1.03 0.50
C LEU A 87 1.35 -0.44 1.52
N ALA A 88 2.65 -0.59 1.25
CA ALA A 88 3.65 0.23 1.90
C ALA A 88 3.71 1.56 1.16
N LEU A 89 3.42 2.66 1.86
CA LEU A 89 3.25 4.00 1.29
C LEU A 89 4.26 4.96 1.91
N GLY A 90 4.80 5.86 1.09
CA GLY A 90 5.78 6.87 1.49
C GLY A 90 5.39 8.27 1.04
N TRP A 91 5.57 9.24 1.93
CA TRP A 91 5.42 10.67 1.68
C TRP A 91 6.67 11.41 2.16
N GLY A 92 6.76 12.71 1.91
CA GLY A 92 7.92 13.51 2.27
C GLY A 92 9.23 12.89 1.75
N PRO A 93 10.28 12.76 2.58
CA PRO A 93 11.55 12.14 2.20
C PRO A 93 11.41 10.72 1.64
N MET A 94 10.42 9.93 2.10
CA MET A 94 10.17 8.57 1.62
C MET A 94 9.41 8.51 0.29
N SER A 95 9.14 9.66 -0.34
CA SER A 95 8.69 9.72 -1.73
C SER A 95 9.84 9.97 -2.72
N ASP A 96 11.04 10.32 -2.23
CA ASP A 96 12.20 10.66 -3.06
C ASP A 96 12.90 9.41 -3.61
N SER A 97 13.07 9.35 -4.93
CA SER A 97 13.78 8.24 -5.60
C SER A 97 15.21 8.08 -5.10
N ALA A 98 15.95 9.17 -4.86
CA ALA A 98 17.36 9.11 -4.45
C ALA A 98 17.52 8.58 -3.02
N VAL A 99 16.50 8.74 -2.18
CA VAL A 99 16.42 8.12 -0.86
C VAL A 99 16.07 6.64 -0.99
N LEU A 100 15.00 6.33 -1.71
CA LEU A 100 14.49 4.96 -1.85
C LEU A 100 15.46 4.01 -2.57
N ASP A 101 16.31 4.50 -3.46
CA ASP A 101 17.36 3.71 -4.13
C ASP A 101 18.37 3.10 -3.13
N LYS A 102 18.42 3.61 -1.89
CA LYS A 102 19.30 3.15 -0.80
C LYS A 102 18.56 2.37 0.28
N ILE A 103 17.25 2.12 0.12
CA ILE A 103 16.42 1.42 1.10
C ILE A 103 15.83 0.17 0.45
N SER A 104 16.14 -1.00 1.01
CA SER A 104 15.45 -2.24 0.64
C SER A 104 14.13 -2.32 1.39
N ILE A 105 13.01 -2.44 0.69
CA ILE A 105 11.66 -2.53 1.27
C ILE A 105 11.03 -3.86 0.88
N SER A 106 10.39 -4.54 1.84
CA SER A 106 9.66 -5.78 1.61
C SER A 106 8.39 -5.84 2.49
N GLN A 107 7.45 -6.72 2.13
CA GLN A 107 6.25 -7.00 2.92
C GLN A 107 6.10 -8.51 3.16
N ALA A 108 5.63 -8.87 4.34
CA ALA A 108 5.23 -10.22 4.68
C ALA A 108 4.34 -10.21 5.94
N ASN A 109 3.46 -11.20 6.07
CA ASN A 109 2.63 -11.42 7.26
C ASN A 109 1.86 -10.18 7.74
N ARG A 110 1.33 -9.35 6.82
CA ARG A 110 0.63 -8.09 7.13
C ARG A 110 1.51 -6.98 7.71
N PHE A 111 2.83 -7.04 7.48
CA PHE A 111 3.77 -5.99 7.86
C PHE A 111 4.67 -5.62 6.69
N TYR A 112 5.27 -4.44 6.76
CA TYR A 112 6.39 -4.06 5.91
C TYR A 112 7.69 -3.96 6.72
N TYR A 113 8.79 -4.17 6.04
CA TYR A 113 10.14 -4.12 6.58
C TYR A 113 10.99 -3.24 5.68
N TRP A 114 11.96 -2.56 6.28
CA TRP A 114 12.97 -1.82 5.56
C TRP A 114 14.36 -2.12 6.10
N HIS A 115 15.36 -2.08 5.23
CA HIS A 115 16.78 -2.25 5.56
C HIS A 115 17.61 -1.20 4.81
N VAL A 116 18.64 -0.68 5.48
CA VAL A 116 19.64 0.23 4.93
C VAL A 116 21.03 -0.21 5.38
N ASP A 117 22.01 -0.10 4.50
CA ASP A 117 23.42 -0.31 4.87
C ASP A 117 24.00 0.95 5.52
N ASP A 118 23.69 2.11 4.95
CA ASP A 118 23.96 3.44 5.49
C ASP A 118 22.69 4.28 5.43
N PHE A 119 22.37 5.01 6.50
CA PHE A 119 21.15 5.82 6.57
C PHE A 119 21.17 6.96 5.54
N PRO A 120 20.29 6.96 4.51
CA PRO A 120 20.24 8.01 3.50
C PRO A 120 19.59 9.30 4.01
N ILE A 121 18.76 9.16 5.05
CA ILE A 121 18.06 10.19 5.81
C ILE A 121 18.02 9.76 7.29
N PRO A 122 17.74 10.65 8.25
CA PRO A 122 17.53 10.26 9.64
C PRO A 122 16.54 9.10 9.77
N ARG A 123 16.88 8.12 10.62
CA ARG A 123 16.01 6.96 10.87
C ARG A 123 14.56 7.34 11.16
N ARG A 124 14.36 8.38 11.97
CA ARG A 124 13.03 8.84 12.35
C ARG A 124 12.21 9.28 11.14
N ASP A 125 12.84 9.89 10.13
CA ASP A 125 12.16 10.32 8.92
C ASP A 125 11.70 9.13 8.07
N ILE A 126 12.44 8.02 8.07
CA ILE A 126 11.97 6.75 7.45
C ILE A 126 10.71 6.27 8.18
N GLU A 127 10.78 6.21 9.52
CA GLU A 127 9.71 5.68 10.37
C GLU A 127 8.43 6.52 10.33
N THR A 128 8.53 7.85 10.26
CA THR A 128 7.35 8.75 10.31
C THR A 128 6.89 9.24 8.95
N SER A 129 7.64 8.95 7.88
CA SER A 129 7.26 9.32 6.51
C SER A 129 6.86 8.12 5.66
N SER A 130 6.72 6.94 6.26
CA SER A 130 6.19 5.76 5.59
C SER A 130 5.38 4.88 6.53
N ALA A 131 4.39 4.19 5.98
CA ALA A 131 3.52 3.28 6.74
C ALA A 131 3.03 2.13 5.85
N ASN A 132 2.66 1.03 6.50
CA ASN A 132 1.97 -0.09 5.85
C ASN A 132 0.48 0.00 6.16
N MET A 133 -0.33 0.13 5.12
CA MET A 133 -1.77 0.34 5.25
C MET A 133 -2.53 -0.84 4.63
N HIS A 134 -3.56 -1.28 5.34
CA HIS A 134 -4.44 -2.39 4.98
C HIS A 134 -5.68 -1.86 4.25
N MET A 135 -5.81 -2.16 2.96
CA MET A 135 -6.86 -1.59 2.12
C MET A 135 -8.12 -2.45 2.14
N ILE A 136 -9.24 -1.87 2.55
CA ILE A 136 -10.59 -2.42 2.42
C ILE A 136 -11.29 -1.67 1.29
N PRO A 137 -11.55 -2.28 0.12
CA PRO A 137 -12.26 -1.60 -0.96
C PRO A 137 -13.73 -1.34 -0.59
N ALA A 138 -14.23 -0.14 -0.86
CA ALA A 138 -15.64 0.18 -0.66
C ALA A 138 -16.57 -0.56 -1.63
N ASP A 139 -16.10 -0.81 -2.84
CA ASP A 139 -16.84 -1.51 -3.90
C ASP A 139 -15.89 -2.20 -4.91
N ASP A 140 -16.49 -2.88 -5.89
CA ASP A 140 -15.76 -3.59 -6.95
C ASP A 140 -14.94 -2.66 -7.86
N ALA A 141 -15.33 -1.39 -7.99
CA ALA A 141 -14.59 -0.43 -8.80
C ALA A 141 -13.29 -0.02 -8.09
N VAL A 142 -13.37 0.27 -6.78
CA VAL A 142 -12.21 0.52 -5.93
C VAL A 142 -11.31 -0.71 -5.86
N HIS A 143 -11.88 -1.92 -5.73
CA HIS A 143 -11.10 -3.16 -5.77
C HIS A 143 -10.28 -3.27 -7.06
N ARG A 144 -10.91 -3.06 -8.22
CA ARG A 144 -10.20 -3.08 -9.52
C ARG A 144 -9.18 -1.95 -9.66
N ALA A 145 -9.42 -0.80 -9.06
CA ALA A 145 -8.46 0.29 -9.04
C ALA A 145 -7.24 -0.07 -8.20
N LEU A 146 -7.47 -0.60 -6.98
CA LEU A 146 -6.43 -1.17 -6.12
C LEU A 146 -5.64 -2.24 -6.87
N ASP A 147 -6.26 -3.20 -7.56
CA ASP A 147 -5.56 -4.25 -8.33
C ASP A 147 -4.57 -3.73 -9.38
N ARG A 148 -4.74 -2.48 -9.84
CA ARG A 148 -3.87 -1.87 -10.84
C ARG A 148 -2.69 -1.11 -10.25
N VAL A 149 -2.73 -0.76 -8.96
CA VAL A 149 -1.69 0.01 -8.27
C VAL A 149 -0.36 -0.72 -8.27
N ARG A 150 0.72 -0.03 -8.65
CA ARG A 150 2.08 -0.59 -8.77
C ARG A 150 3.09 0.13 -7.89
N PRO A 151 4.12 -0.58 -7.39
CA PRO A 151 5.27 0.06 -6.78
C PRO A 151 5.87 1.12 -7.70
N GLY A 152 6.18 2.29 -7.14
CA GLY A 152 6.70 3.47 -7.82
C GLY A 152 5.66 4.50 -8.22
N GLU A 153 4.37 4.13 -8.30
CA GLU A 153 3.29 5.08 -8.63
C GLU A 153 3.06 6.07 -7.48
N VAL A 154 2.66 7.29 -7.82
CA VAL A 154 2.11 8.24 -6.85
C VAL A 154 0.60 8.16 -6.95
N ILE A 155 -0.05 7.76 -5.87
CA ILE A 155 -1.50 7.60 -5.79
C ILE A 155 -2.09 8.67 -4.89
N HIS A 156 -3.34 9.02 -5.15
CA HIS A 156 -4.21 9.71 -4.21
C HIS A 156 -5.33 8.76 -3.79
N LEU A 157 -5.58 8.66 -2.49
CA LEU A 157 -6.66 7.84 -1.92
C LEU A 157 -7.45 8.65 -0.89
N ARG A 158 -8.74 8.35 -0.80
CA ARG A 158 -9.64 8.90 0.22
C ARG A 158 -10.56 7.84 0.80
N GLY A 159 -10.94 8.03 2.05
CA GLY A 159 -11.90 7.19 2.74
C GLY A 159 -11.82 7.37 4.25
N PHE A 160 -11.74 6.27 5.01
CA PHE A 160 -11.78 6.29 6.46
C PHE A 160 -10.79 5.32 7.10
N LEU A 161 -10.21 5.72 8.23
CA LEU A 161 -9.64 4.76 9.18
C LEU A 161 -10.80 4.06 9.89
N VAL A 162 -10.74 2.73 10.00
CA VAL A 162 -11.84 1.92 10.55
C VAL A 162 -11.32 0.84 11.50
N ASP A 163 -12.09 0.53 12.53
CA ASP A 163 -11.97 -0.75 13.22
C ASP A 163 -12.91 -1.77 12.59
N ALA A 164 -12.48 -3.03 12.50
CA ALA A 164 -13.29 -4.13 12.01
C ALA A 164 -13.56 -5.17 13.11
N SER A 165 -14.77 -5.73 13.11
CA SER A 165 -15.11 -6.84 14.00
C SER A 165 -16.09 -7.82 13.36
N ARG A 166 -16.13 -9.04 13.87
CA ARG A 166 -17.09 -10.09 13.48
C ARG A 166 -17.83 -10.65 14.72
N PRO A 167 -19.02 -11.25 14.55
CA PRO A 167 -19.78 -11.83 15.67
C PRO A 167 -19.08 -13.00 16.39
N ASP A 168 -18.10 -13.64 15.75
CA ASP A 168 -17.29 -14.72 16.33
C ASP A 168 -16.20 -14.24 17.29
N GLY A 169 -16.09 -12.92 17.51
CA GLY A 169 -15.13 -12.29 18.41
C GLY A 169 -13.84 -11.84 17.74
N TRP A 170 -13.66 -12.07 16.43
CA TRP A 170 -12.53 -11.53 15.68
C TRP A 170 -12.59 -9.99 15.63
N GLN A 171 -11.44 -9.34 15.83
CA GLN A 171 -11.28 -7.89 15.80
C GLN A 171 -9.98 -7.49 15.10
N TRP A 172 -10.02 -6.35 14.43
CA TRP A 172 -8.85 -5.68 13.87
C TRP A 172 -9.01 -4.17 14.07
N HIS A 173 -8.12 -3.58 14.88
CA HIS A 173 -8.14 -2.15 15.17
C HIS A 173 -7.16 -1.40 14.28
N THR A 174 -7.55 -0.22 13.81
CA THR A 174 -6.65 0.67 13.05
C THR A 174 -5.70 1.40 14.00
N SER A 175 -4.46 1.63 13.58
CA SER A 175 -3.68 2.72 14.20
C SER A 175 -4.34 4.07 13.91
N MET A 176 -4.29 4.95 14.92
CA MET A 176 -4.68 6.37 14.84
C MET A 176 -3.49 7.30 15.11
N SER A 177 -2.33 6.76 15.51
CA SER A 177 -1.12 7.54 15.75
C SER A 177 -0.29 7.62 14.49
N ARG A 178 0.47 8.70 14.31
CA ARG A 178 1.33 8.90 13.11
C ARG A 178 2.79 8.56 13.34
N ASP A 179 3.13 8.24 14.57
CA ASP A 179 4.51 8.21 15.06
C ASP A 179 4.84 6.90 15.79
N ASP A 180 3.87 5.98 15.82
CA ASP A 180 3.98 4.62 16.30
C ASP A 180 4.69 3.71 15.30
N THR A 181 5.31 2.66 15.82
CA THR A 181 6.09 1.72 15.01
C THR A 181 5.87 0.30 15.52
N GLY A 182 6.01 -0.68 14.63
CA GLY A 182 5.89 -2.09 14.99
C GLY A 182 4.44 -2.61 15.00
N ASN A 183 4.18 -3.60 15.84
CA ASN A 183 2.91 -4.31 15.86
C ASN A 183 1.77 -3.39 16.35
N GLY A 184 0.72 -3.26 15.54
CA GLY A 184 -0.42 -2.37 15.83
C GLY A 184 -0.30 -0.96 15.27
N ALA A 185 0.82 -0.62 14.60
CA ALA A 185 1.01 0.70 13.98
C ALA A 185 0.41 0.81 12.57
N CYS A 186 -0.13 -0.28 12.02
CA CYS A 186 -0.68 -0.30 10.68
C CYS A 186 -2.12 0.21 10.65
N GLU A 187 -2.43 1.03 9.66
CA GLU A 187 -3.74 1.62 9.46
C GLU A 187 -4.66 0.65 8.71
N LEU A 188 -5.90 0.55 9.16
CA LEU A 188 -6.96 -0.19 8.45
C LEU A 188 -7.85 0.83 7.75
N VAL A 189 -7.75 0.86 6.42
CA VAL A 189 -8.30 1.93 5.59
C VAL A 189 -9.47 1.41 4.76
N TYR A 190 -10.67 1.88 5.04
CA TYR A 190 -11.81 1.75 4.13
C TYR A 190 -11.66 2.77 3.00
N VAL A 191 -11.36 2.29 1.79
CA VAL A 191 -11.03 3.10 0.63
C VAL A 191 -12.30 3.35 -0.18
N GLU A 192 -12.71 4.61 -0.28
CA GLU A 192 -13.84 5.01 -1.11
C GLU A 192 -13.44 5.35 -2.54
N ASP A 193 -12.18 5.76 -2.73
CA ASP A 193 -11.67 6.18 -4.03
C ASP A 193 -10.14 6.18 -4.03
N ILE A 194 -9.58 5.84 -5.18
CA ILE A 194 -8.14 5.75 -5.41
C ILE A 194 -7.82 5.94 -6.88
N GLY A 195 -6.79 6.74 -7.16
CA GLY A 195 -6.32 7.00 -8.52
C GLY A 195 -4.86 7.46 -8.54
N GLU A 196 -4.30 7.53 -9.75
CA GLU A 196 -3.00 8.14 -9.96
C GLU A 196 -3.07 9.64 -9.65
N ALA A 197 -2.15 10.14 -8.81
CA ALA A 197 -2.08 11.55 -8.51
C ALA A 197 -1.55 12.30 -9.75
N SER A 198 -2.37 13.18 -10.31
CA SER A 198 -1.94 14.02 -11.43
C SER A 198 -0.96 15.08 -10.93
N HIS A 199 0.19 15.19 -11.60
CA HIS A 199 1.17 16.27 -11.39
C HIS A 199 0.71 17.59 -12.04
#